data_AF-A0A2V1CYZ8-F1
#
_entry.id   AF-A0A2V1CYZ8-F1
#
_cell.length_a   1.000
_cell.length_b   1.000
_cell.length_c   1.000
_cell.angle_alpha   90.00
_cell.angle_beta   90.00
_cell.angle_gamma   90.00
#
_symmetry.space_group_name_H-M   'P 1'
#
loop_
_entity.id
_entity.type
_entity.pdbx_description
1 polymer ?
#
loop_
_entity_poly.entity_id
_entity_poly.type
_entity_poly.pdbx_seq_one_letter_code
_entity_poly.pdbx_strand_id
1 'polypeptide(L)'
;MSDPSQISVIPPPNGTTSNFVDPVDQLTAVYVTSGIVLALPAIGIAARLFVKTVVVPGSHQIEDYLSYFAFASFVSYVAVILHLSGMGLTHHMYDIPVSKISNILYWVNIVYCMYSIPTAAAKLSVLFQLRSIFTTGNRNAVYWIISEYPREC
;
A
#
# COMPACT_ATOMS: atom_id res chain seq x y z
N MET A 1 -27.30 -27.39 -22.96
CA MET A 1 -26.53 -26.15 -22.71
C MET A 1 -26.67 -25.87 -21.23
N SER A 2 -25.63 -26.13 -20.45
CA SER A 2 -25.64 -25.92 -18.99
C SER A 2 -25.61 -24.42 -18.70
N ASP A 3 -26.44 -23.95 -17.79
CA ASP A 3 -26.59 -22.53 -17.45
C ASP A 3 -25.28 -22.01 -16.80
N PRO A 4 -24.64 -20.95 -17.34
CA PRO A 4 -23.36 -20.43 -16.82
C PRO A 4 -23.45 -19.84 -15.40
N SER A 5 -24.66 -19.70 -14.85
CA SER A 5 -24.90 -19.32 -13.46
C SER A 5 -24.72 -20.47 -12.44
N GLN A 6 -24.73 -21.73 -12.89
CA GLN A 6 -24.61 -22.91 -12.03
C GLN A 6 -23.27 -23.63 -12.14
N ILE A 7 -22.34 -23.09 -12.93
CA ILE A 7 -21.01 -23.66 -13.12
C ILE A 7 -20.03 -22.93 -12.20
N SER A 8 -19.38 -23.68 -11.31
CA SER A 8 -18.29 -23.21 -10.45
C SER A 8 -17.03 -22.93 -11.27
N VAL A 9 -16.22 -21.96 -10.86
CA VAL A 9 -14.94 -21.63 -11.53
C VAL A 9 -13.94 -22.79 -11.47
N ILE A 10 -13.92 -23.49 -10.33
CA ILE A 10 -13.02 -24.60 -10.05
C ILE A 10 -13.87 -25.75 -9.49
N PRO A 11 -13.62 -27.01 -9.89
CA PRO A 11 -14.27 -28.15 -9.27
C PRO A 11 -13.95 -28.17 -7.76
N PRO A 12 -14.97 -28.27 -6.88
CA PRO A 12 -14.74 -28.30 -5.46
C PRO A 12 -13.93 -29.56 -5.07
N PRO A 13 -13.11 -29.49 -4.00
CA PRO A 13 -12.37 -30.65 -3.51
C PRO A 13 -13.33 -31.76 -3.08
N ASN A 14 -12.87 -33.00 -3.26
CA ASN A 14 -13.68 -34.22 -3.11
C ASN A 14 -14.40 -34.24 -1.74
N GLY A 15 -15.74 -34.19 -1.75
CA GLY A 15 -16.58 -34.19 -0.55
C GLY A 15 -17.23 -32.86 -0.18
N THR A 16 -17.04 -31.79 -0.97
CA THR A 16 -17.71 -30.50 -0.78
C THR A 16 -18.54 -30.12 -2.01
N THR A 17 -19.75 -29.61 -1.80
CA THR A 17 -20.60 -29.06 -2.85
C THR A 17 -20.49 -27.54 -2.83
N SER A 18 -20.30 -26.93 -4.00
CA SER A 18 -20.31 -25.48 -4.15
C SER A 18 -21.61 -24.88 -3.59
N ASN A 19 -21.49 -23.95 -2.64
CA ASN A 19 -22.60 -23.26 -2.02
C ASN A 19 -22.66 -21.83 -2.54
N PHE A 20 -23.55 -21.61 -3.51
CA PHE A 20 -23.76 -20.30 -4.14
C PHE A 20 -24.72 -19.38 -3.36
N VAL A 21 -25.29 -19.84 -2.25
CA VAL A 21 -26.35 -19.14 -1.50
C VAL A 21 -25.81 -18.51 -0.21
N ASP A 22 -24.96 -19.22 0.52
CA ASP A 22 -24.35 -18.75 1.78
C ASP A 22 -22.91 -19.32 1.89
N PRO A 23 -21.93 -18.71 1.19
CA PRO A 23 -20.56 -19.21 1.20
C PRO A 23 -19.88 -18.82 2.51
N VAL A 24 -19.02 -19.70 3.03
CA VAL A 24 -18.20 -19.36 4.20
C VAL A 24 -17.26 -18.23 3.82
N ASP A 25 -17.44 -17.08 4.45
CA ASP A 25 -16.81 -15.85 4.00
C ASP A 25 -15.64 -15.44 4.92
N GLN A 26 -14.51 -15.06 4.33
CA GLN A 26 -13.33 -14.59 5.05
C GLN A 26 -13.30 -13.06 5.24
N LEU A 27 -14.42 -12.37 4.99
CA LEU A 27 -14.54 -10.90 5.14
C LEU A 27 -13.98 -10.38 6.46
N THR A 28 -14.32 -11.01 7.59
CA THR A 28 -13.85 -10.57 8.91
C THR A 28 -12.33 -10.55 8.99
N ALA A 29 -11.66 -11.57 8.45
CA ALA A 29 -10.20 -11.63 8.44
C ALA A 29 -9.59 -10.54 7.54
N VAL A 30 -10.24 -10.23 6.42
CA VAL A 30 -9.79 -9.15 5.53
C VAL A 30 -9.94 -7.78 6.19
N TYR A 31 -11.09 -7.47 6.80
CA TYR A 31 -11.29 -6.20 7.50
C TYR A 31 -10.27 -5.99 8.62
N VAL A 32 -10.02 -7.02 9.44
CA VAL A 32 -9.04 -6.95 10.52
C VAL A 32 -7.63 -6.72 9.97
N THR A 33 -7.22 -7.49 8.96
CA THR A 33 -5.88 -7.39 8.37
C THR A 33 -5.67 -6.02 7.69
N SER A 34 -6.67 -5.55 6.94
CA SER A 34 -6.66 -4.22 6.31
C SER A 34 -6.59 -3.09 7.33
N GLY A 35 -7.23 -3.23 8.49
CA GLY A 35 -7.13 -2.27 9.59
C GLY A 35 -5.71 -2.21 10.17
N ILE A 36 -5.11 -3.36 10.47
CA ILE A 36 -3.77 -3.44 11.05
C ILE A 36 -2.72 -2.86 10.07
N VAL A 37 -2.79 -3.24 8.79
CA VAL A 37 -1.83 -2.79 7.78
C VAL A 37 -1.97 -1.29 7.48
N LEU A 38 -3.15 -0.69 7.68
CA LEU A 38 -3.37 0.75 7.56
C LEU A 38 -2.92 1.53 8.80
N ALA A 39 -3.08 0.95 9.99
CA ALA A 39 -2.67 1.58 11.24
C ALA A 39 -1.16 1.78 11.33
N LEU A 40 -0.37 0.80 10.87
CA LEU A 40 1.10 0.84 10.94
C LEU A 40 1.73 2.06 10.21
N PRO A 41 1.41 2.34 8.93
CA PRO A 41 1.89 3.54 8.24
C PRO A 41 1.26 4.83 8.77
N ALA A 42 0.02 4.78 9.29
CA ALA A 42 -0.61 5.95 9.90
C ALA A 42 0.17 6.43 11.14
N ILE A 43 0.62 5.51 12.00
CA ILE A 43 1.47 5.82 13.16
C ILE A 43 2.80 6.43 12.69
N GLY A 44 3.42 5.85 11.66
CA GLY A 44 4.67 6.37 11.11
C GLY A 44 4.56 7.80 10.60
N ILE A 45 3.45 8.12 9.92
CA ILE A 45 3.20 9.48 9.41
C ILE A 45 2.81 10.46 10.52
N ALA A 46 2.05 10.00 11.53
CA ALA A 46 1.74 10.81 12.70
C ALA A 46 3.01 11.19 13.47
N ALA A 47 3.93 10.23 13.67
CA ALA A 47 5.23 10.50 14.28
C ALA A 47 6.04 11.51 13.46
N ARG A 48 6.03 11.37 12.13
CA ARG A 48 6.74 12.29 11.22
C ARG A 48 6.17 13.71 11.26
N LEU A 49 4.83 13.84 11.27
CA LEU A 49 4.12 15.10 11.46
C LEU A 49 4.49 15.75 12.79
N PHE A 50 4.52 14.96 13.88
CA PHE A 50 4.85 15.45 15.21
C PHE A 50 6.27 16.04 15.26
N VAL A 51 7.26 15.31 14.73
CA VAL A 51 8.65 15.81 14.68
C VAL A 51 8.74 17.10 13.87
N LYS A 52 8.06 17.18 12.73
CA LYS A 52 8.12 18.35 11.86
C LYS A 52 7.42 19.59 12.42
N THR A 53 6.31 19.38 13.11
CA THR A 53 5.49 20.48 13.65
C THR A 53 6.00 20.97 15.00
N VAL A 54 6.48 20.06 15.86
CA VAL A 54 6.87 20.38 17.25
C VAL A 54 8.38 20.52 17.42
N VAL A 55 9.18 19.65 16.81
CA VAL A 55 10.64 19.61 17.05
C VAL A 55 11.41 20.53 16.11
N VAL A 56 11.05 20.56 14.82
CA VAL A 56 11.73 21.40 13.81
C VAL A 56 10.72 22.21 12.97
N PRO A 57 10.04 23.20 13.60
CA PRO A 57 9.05 24.02 12.91
C PRO A 57 9.68 24.77 11.72
N GLY A 58 9.06 24.65 10.54
CA GLY A 58 9.41 25.43 9.34
C GLY A 58 10.30 24.73 8.30
N SER A 59 10.83 23.53 8.56
CA SER A 59 11.70 22.82 7.61
C SER A 59 10.95 21.84 6.69
N HIS A 60 9.75 22.15 6.21
CA HIS A 60 9.02 21.22 5.33
C HIS A 60 9.82 20.91 4.06
N GLN A 61 10.35 19.69 3.98
CA GLN A 61 11.11 19.24 2.81
C GLN A 61 10.14 18.59 1.82
N ILE A 62 10.52 18.59 0.54
CA ILE A 62 9.77 17.94 -0.54
C ILE A 62 9.51 16.45 -0.21
N GLU A 63 10.41 15.85 0.57
CA GLU A 63 10.35 14.46 1.02
C GLU A 63 9.12 14.17 1.89
N ASP A 64 8.68 15.13 2.70
CA ASP A 64 7.52 14.98 3.58
C ASP A 64 6.21 14.97 2.77
N TYR A 65 6.10 15.83 1.76
CA TYR A 65 4.96 15.85 0.84
C TYR A 65 4.82 14.53 0.07
N LEU A 66 5.94 13.93 -0.35
CA LEU A 66 5.93 12.64 -1.02
C LEU A 66 5.46 11.52 -0.09
N SER A 67 5.81 11.58 1.21
CA SER A 67 5.35 10.62 2.21
C SER A 67 3.83 10.71 2.44
N TYR A 68 3.28 11.92 2.52
CA TYR A 68 1.81 12.11 2.61
C TYR A 68 1.09 11.61 1.36
N PHE A 69 1.64 11.87 0.18
CA PHE A 69 1.07 11.38 -1.08
C PHE A 69 1.11 9.84 -1.17
N ALA A 70 2.21 9.21 -0.73
CA ALA A 70 2.32 7.76 -0.66
C ALA A 70 1.26 7.14 0.26
N PHE A 71 0.95 7.80 1.38
CA PHE A 71 -0.09 7.33 2.29
C PHE A 71 -1.51 7.54 1.75
N ALA A 72 -1.79 8.69 1.13
CA ALA A 72 -3.09 8.93 0.51
C ALA A 72 -3.38 7.90 -0.60
N SER A 73 -2.39 7.59 -1.43
CA SER A 73 -2.52 6.53 -2.44
C SER A 73 -2.67 5.13 -1.81
N PHE A 74 -1.99 4.85 -0.69
CA PHE A 74 -2.17 3.58 0.04
C PHE A 74 -3.57 3.45 0.64
N VAL A 75 -4.12 4.50 1.27
CA VAL A 75 -5.49 4.51 1.81
C VAL A 75 -6.50 4.26 0.70
N SER A 76 -6.32 4.92 -0.45
CA SER A 76 -7.17 4.74 -1.63
C SER A 76 -7.15 3.30 -2.14
N TYR A 77 -5.96 2.68 -2.17
CA TYR A 77 -5.79 1.28 -2.53
C TYR A 77 -6.52 0.32 -1.58
N VAL A 78 -6.41 0.54 -0.26
CA VAL A 78 -7.11 -0.27 0.75
C VAL A 78 -8.63 -0.14 0.59
N ALA A 79 -9.15 1.06 0.31
CA ALA A 79 -10.59 1.26 0.09
C ALA A 79 -11.12 0.45 -1.10
N VAL A 80 -10.39 0.42 -2.22
CA VAL A 80 -10.77 -0.37 -3.40
C VAL A 80 -10.72 -1.86 -3.11
N ILE A 81 -9.73 -2.33 -2.34
CA ILE A 81 -9.67 -3.73 -1.90
C ILE A 81 -10.87 -4.09 -1.04
N LEU A 82 -11.25 -3.26 -0.08
CA LEU A 82 -12.42 -3.54 0.78
C LEU A 82 -13.72 -3.59 -0.03
N HIS A 83 -13.87 -2.71 -1.03
CA HIS A 83 -14.99 -2.76 -1.96
C HIS A 83 -15.00 -4.06 -2.77
N LEU A 84 -13.83 -4.53 -3.21
CA LEU A 84 -13.68 -5.76 -3.96
C LEU A 84 -13.94 -7.01 -3.10
N SER A 85 -13.54 -6.99 -1.83
CA SER A 85 -13.86 -8.04 -0.86
C SER A 85 -15.37 -8.18 -0.68
N GLY A 86 -16.11 -7.07 -0.57
CA GLY A 86 -17.58 -7.09 -0.50
C GLY A 86 -18.28 -7.63 -1.75
N MET A 87 -17.61 -7.69 -2.91
CA MET A 87 -18.15 -8.28 -4.13
C MET A 87 -17.97 -9.81 -4.21
N GLY A 88 -17.36 -10.44 -3.19
CA GLY A 88 -17.24 -11.90 -3.09
C GLY A 88 -15.86 -12.45 -3.44
N LEU A 89 -14.81 -11.62 -3.42
CA LEU A 89 -13.42 -12.09 -3.57
C LEU A 89 -12.91 -12.82 -2.30
N THR A 90 -13.66 -12.75 -1.21
CA THR A 90 -13.40 -13.46 0.04
C THR A 90 -14.07 -14.83 0.11
N HIS A 91 -14.91 -15.16 -0.87
CA HIS A 91 -15.44 -16.51 -1.05
C HIS A 91 -14.41 -17.41 -1.73
N HIS A 92 -14.51 -18.71 -1.47
CA HIS A 92 -13.71 -19.68 -2.17
C HIS A 92 -14.05 -19.69 -3.67
N MET A 93 -13.04 -19.90 -4.51
CA MET A 93 -13.20 -19.85 -5.97
C MET A 93 -14.21 -20.87 -6.50
N TYR A 94 -14.50 -21.95 -5.77
CA TYR A 94 -15.53 -22.92 -6.14
C TYR A 94 -16.95 -22.43 -5.88
N ASP A 95 -17.17 -21.41 -5.04
CA ASP A 95 -18.49 -20.82 -4.73
C ASP A 95 -18.85 -19.62 -5.62
N ILE A 96 -17.98 -19.27 -6.57
CA ILE A 96 -18.17 -18.14 -7.48
C ILE A 96 -18.73 -18.66 -8.82
N PRO A 97 -19.85 -18.13 -9.32
CA PRO A 97 -20.37 -18.50 -10.63
C PRO A 97 -19.50 -17.92 -11.76
N VAL A 98 -19.32 -18.67 -12.84
CA VAL A 98 -18.50 -18.26 -14.00
C VAL A 98 -18.93 -16.92 -14.61
N SER A 99 -20.23 -16.60 -14.54
CA SER A 99 -20.77 -15.32 -15.01
C SER A 99 -20.22 -14.08 -14.29
N LYS A 100 -19.77 -14.22 -13.03
CA LYS A 100 -19.20 -13.12 -12.24
C LYS A 100 -17.68 -12.98 -12.37
N ILE A 101 -16.98 -14.01 -12.87
CA ILE A 101 -15.52 -13.99 -13.01
C ILE A 101 -15.04 -12.81 -13.85
N SER A 102 -15.64 -12.57 -15.01
CA SER A 102 -15.15 -11.54 -15.93
C SER A 102 -15.15 -10.15 -15.30
N ASN A 103 -16.19 -9.84 -14.52
CA ASN A 103 -16.29 -8.59 -13.77
C ASN A 103 -15.26 -8.54 -12.62
N ILE A 104 -15.12 -9.61 -11.85
CA ILE A 104 -14.12 -9.69 -10.77
C ILE A 104 -12.69 -9.51 -11.31
N LEU A 105 -12.37 -10.15 -12.43
CA LEU A 105 -11.04 -10.10 -13.04
C LEU A 105 -10.71 -8.70 -13.57
N TYR A 106 -11.71 -7.98 -14.08
CA TYR A 106 -11.57 -6.58 -14.49
C TYR A 106 -11.18 -5.69 -13.29
N TRP A 107 -11.90 -5.82 -12.16
CA TRP A 107 -11.58 -5.07 -10.94
C TRP A 107 -10.21 -5.44 -10.35
N VAL A 108 -9.85 -6.73 -10.36
CA VAL A 108 -8.53 -7.19 -9.92
C VAL A 108 -7.42 -6.56 -10.75
N ASN A 109 -7.58 -6.49 -12.08
CA ASN A 109 -6.59 -5.86 -12.94
C ASN A 109 -6.41 -4.36 -12.63
N ILE A 110 -7.50 -3.64 -12.35
CA ILE A 110 -7.45 -2.24 -11.91
C ILE A 110 -6.67 -2.11 -10.60
N VAL A 111 -6.97 -2.96 -9.61
CA VAL A 111 -6.25 -2.99 -8.33
C VAL A 111 -4.76 -3.27 -8.54
N TYR A 112 -4.41 -4.16 -9.46
CA TYR A 112 -3.02 -4.50 -9.79
C TYR A 112 -2.27 -3.32 -10.41
N CYS A 113 -2.90 -2.59 -11.32
CA CYS A 113 -2.35 -1.33 -11.83
C CYS A 113 -2.16 -0.31 -10.71
N MET A 114 -3.16 -0.15 -9.83
CA MET A 114 -3.09 0.79 -8.71
C MET A 114 -2.01 0.44 -7.71
N TYR A 115 -1.72 -0.85 -7.47
CA TYR A 115 -0.70 -1.32 -6.54
C TYR A 115 0.71 -0.80 -6.86
N SER A 116 1.02 -0.55 -8.14
CA SER A 116 2.33 -0.03 -8.56
C SER A 116 2.65 1.35 -7.99
N ILE A 117 1.62 2.21 -7.86
CA ILE A 117 1.74 3.62 -7.47
C ILE A 117 2.22 3.77 -6.01
N PRO A 118 1.53 3.22 -4.99
CA PRO A 118 1.97 3.33 -3.60
C PRO A 118 3.30 2.59 -3.39
N THR A 119 3.56 1.49 -4.10
CA THR A 119 4.81 0.73 -3.97
C THR A 119 6.02 1.52 -4.49
N ALA A 120 5.86 2.21 -5.62
CA ALA A 120 6.88 3.12 -6.15
C ALA A 120 7.06 4.35 -5.26
N ALA A 121 5.96 4.97 -4.81
CA ALA A 121 6.00 6.13 -3.94
C ALA A 121 6.64 5.82 -2.58
N ALA A 122 6.37 4.65 -2.00
CA ALA A 122 7.01 4.19 -0.76
C ALA A 122 8.51 3.99 -0.93
N LYS A 123 8.96 3.33 -2.01
CA LYS A 123 10.39 3.16 -2.32
C LYS A 123 11.08 4.51 -2.51
N LEU A 124 10.45 5.44 -3.24
CA LEU A 124 10.97 6.79 -3.41
C LEU A 124 11.07 7.51 -2.07
N SER A 125 10.04 7.41 -1.21
CA SER A 125 10.07 8.03 0.13
C SER A 125 11.24 7.53 0.98
N VAL A 126 11.58 6.24 0.93
CA VAL A 126 12.75 5.68 1.63
C VAL A 126 14.06 6.16 1.00
N LEU A 127 14.16 6.16 -0.33
CA LEU A 127 15.34 6.66 -1.04
C LEU A 127 15.62 8.13 -0.74
N PHE A 128 14.58 8.97 -0.68
CA PHE A 128 14.70 10.37 -0.32
C PHE A 128 15.15 10.53 1.13
N GLN A 129 14.57 9.80 2.08
CA GLN A 129 15.07 9.78 3.47
C GLN A 129 16.55 9.46 3.57
N LEU A 130 17.00 8.42 2.86
CA LEU A 130 18.41 8.06 2.80
C LEU A 130 19.23 9.18 2.15
N ARG A 131 18.76 9.76 1.05
CA ARG A 131 19.43 10.91 0.41
C ARG A 131 19.57 12.06 1.40
N SER A 132 18.54 12.42 2.15
CA SER A 132 18.58 13.47 3.16
C SER A 132 19.63 13.18 4.23
N ILE A 133 19.68 11.94 4.73
CA ILE A 133 20.68 11.52 5.73
C ILE A 133 22.11 11.63 5.16
N PHE A 134 22.36 11.08 3.96
CA PHE A 134 23.69 11.09 3.34
C PHE A 134 24.10 12.44 2.73
N THR A 135 23.13 13.26 2.33
CA THR A 135 23.34 14.62 1.77
C THR A 135 23.32 15.69 2.86
N THR A 136 22.93 15.34 4.10
CA THR A 136 23.35 16.08 5.31
C THR A 136 24.84 15.81 5.61
N GLY A 137 25.65 15.64 4.57
CA GLY A 137 27.06 15.99 4.55
C GLY A 137 27.17 17.50 4.54
N ASN A 138 27.21 18.04 5.75
CA ASN A 138 27.59 19.39 6.08
C ASN A 138 28.61 19.99 5.08
N ARG A 139 28.16 20.87 4.18
CA ARG A 139 29.04 21.78 3.43
C ARG A 139 29.50 22.97 4.30
N ASN A 140 29.51 22.85 5.63
CA ASN A 140 29.85 23.90 6.59
C ASN A 140 30.58 23.37 7.84
N ALA A 141 31.86 23.00 7.68
CA ALA A 141 32.92 23.17 8.69
C ALA A 141 34.21 22.57 8.14
N VAL A 142 34.15 21.31 7.67
CA VAL A 142 35.32 20.57 7.20
C VAL A 142 35.89 21.15 5.90
N TYR A 143 35.05 21.60 4.96
CA TYR A 143 35.53 22.27 3.75
C TYR A 143 36.23 23.61 4.05
N TRP A 144 35.74 24.35 5.05
CA TRP A 144 36.34 25.61 5.49
C TRP A 144 37.65 25.37 6.26
N ILE A 145 37.71 24.35 7.12
CA ILE A 145 38.94 23.95 7.83
C ILE A 145 40.02 23.46 6.85
N ILE A 146 39.63 22.78 5.77
CA ILE A 146 40.55 22.32 4.72
C ILE A 146 40.96 23.46 3.78
N SER A 147 40.10 24.44 3.52
CA SER A 147 40.43 25.62 2.70
C SER A 147 41.23 26.70 3.46
N GLU A 148 41.13 26.74 4.79
CA GLU A 148 41.86 27.66 5.68
C GLU A 148 43.16 27.06 6.22
N TYR A 149 43.75 26.08 5.52
CA TYR A 149 45.14 25.71 5.79
C TYR A 149 46.03 26.64 4.94
N PRO A 150 46.66 27.69 5.52
CA PRO A 150 47.70 28.40 4.81
C PRO A 150 48.80 27.37 4.50
N ARG A 151 49.06 27.16 3.20
CA ARG A 151 50.27 26.47 2.75
C ARG A 151 51.45 27.39 3.05
N GLU A 152 51.92 27.36 4.29
CA GLU A 152 53.23 27.87 4.63
C GLU A 152 54.27 26.77 4.40
N CYS A 153 55.15 27.05 3.42
CA CYS A 153 56.38 26.37 3.02
C CYS A 153 56.27 25.04 2.27
#